data_AF-A0A6M2AAS2-F1
#
_entry.id   AF-A0A6M2AAS2-F1
#
_cell.length_a   1.000
_cell.length_b   1.000
_cell.length_c   1.000
_cell.angle_alpha   90.00
_cell.angle_beta   90.00
_cell.angle_gamma   90.00
#
_symmetry.space_group_name_H-M   'P 1'
#
loop_
_entity.id
_entity.type
_entity.pdbx_description
1 polymer ?
#
loop_
_entity_poly.entity_id
_entity_poly.type
_entity_poly.pdbx_seq_one_letter_code
_entity_poly.pdbx_strand_id
1 'polypeptide(L)'
;MTWDSLPKHLPDTTAPFSIKTWIQDKTPGWLFLYTKPSERATLNPLLSSWFSTATRSLLNLTPDLQRRIWFVIDELPIFQKLQALDSLITEGRKYGACALLALQSSAQLEEIYGRAPSQTILGSLRHPAHLCRARPRNRSKDLPLPWRN
;
A
#
# COMPACT_ATOMS: atom_id res chain seq x y z
N MET A 1 4.57 -12.37 41.89
CA MET A 1 4.34 -12.96 40.56
C MET A 1 5.25 -12.20 39.60
N THR A 2 6.47 -12.68 39.46
CA THR A 2 7.57 -11.98 38.77
C THR A 2 7.45 -12.18 37.27
N TRP A 3 7.87 -11.16 36.50
CA TRP A 3 7.81 -11.07 35.04
C TRP A 3 8.75 -12.05 34.30
N ASP A 4 9.25 -13.09 34.97
CA ASP A 4 10.33 -13.96 34.50
C ASP A 4 9.87 -15.20 33.72
N SER A 5 8.55 -15.41 33.56
CA SER A 5 8.00 -16.63 32.95
C SER A 5 7.56 -16.49 31.49
N LEU A 6 7.81 -15.34 30.84
CA LEU A 6 7.59 -15.22 29.40
C LEU A 6 8.73 -15.94 28.65
N PRO A 7 8.42 -16.93 27.79
CA PRO A 7 9.44 -17.66 27.06
C PRO A 7 10.23 -16.71 26.15
N LYS A 8 11.50 -16.47 26.51
CA LYS A 8 12.50 -15.69 25.77
C LYS A 8 12.93 -16.46 24.51
N HIS A 9 12.09 -16.48 23.49
CA HIS A 9 12.40 -17.10 22.19
C HIS A 9 12.83 -16.11 21.12
N LEU A 10 12.93 -14.81 21.43
CA LEU A 10 13.62 -13.88 20.54
C LEU A 10 15.10 -13.89 20.90
N PRO A 11 16.02 -14.14 19.95
CA PRO A 11 17.44 -13.93 20.21
C PRO A 11 17.64 -12.49 20.67
N ASP A 12 18.39 -12.30 21.75
CA ASP A 12 18.84 -10.98 22.25
C ASP A 12 19.67 -10.32 21.15
N THR A 13 18.98 -9.74 20.19
CA THR A 13 19.56 -8.96 19.11
C THR A 13 19.82 -7.61 19.74
N THR A 14 21.08 -7.30 20.02
CA THR A 14 21.50 -6.04 20.68
C THR A 14 21.02 -4.78 19.95
N ALA A 15 20.55 -4.90 18.70
CA ALA A 15 19.81 -3.87 17.98
C ALA A 15 18.67 -4.48 17.13
N PRO A 16 17.42 -4.56 17.64
CA PRO A 16 16.30 -5.05 16.86
C PRO A 16 15.92 -4.06 15.75
N PHE A 17 15.50 -4.58 14.59
CA PHE A 17 15.01 -3.76 13.50
C PHE A 17 13.72 -3.01 13.91
N SER A 18 13.66 -1.72 13.61
CA SER A 18 12.51 -0.86 13.90
C SER A 18 12.17 -0.03 12.67
N ILE A 19 10.97 -0.22 12.13
CA ILE A 19 10.43 0.56 11.01
C ILE A 19 10.39 2.05 11.37
N LYS A 20 10.10 2.37 12.64
CA LYS A 20 10.09 3.76 13.12
C LYS A 20 11.47 4.39 12.97
N THR A 21 12.50 3.69 13.46
CA THR A 21 13.89 4.14 13.39
C THR A 21 14.35 4.22 11.94
N TRP A 22 13.97 3.25 11.10
CA TRP A 22 14.29 3.23 9.68
C TRP A 22 13.70 4.44 8.93
N ILE A 23 12.47 4.86 9.23
CA ILE A 23 11.84 6.05 8.66
C ILE A 23 12.51 7.36 9.12
N GLN A 24 13.04 7.38 10.33
CA GLN A 24 13.73 8.54 10.92
C GLN A 24 15.16 8.67 10.43
N ASP A 25 15.79 7.54 10.12
CA ASP A 25 17.12 7.49 9.53
C ASP A 25 17.09 8.13 8.13
N LYS A 26 18.14 8.90 7.83
CA LYS A 26 18.33 9.55 6.52
C LYS A 26 19.11 8.67 5.56
N THR A 27 19.52 7.48 6.00
CA THR A 27 20.23 6.51 5.17
C THR A 27 19.34 6.05 4.00
N PRO A 28 19.80 6.21 2.75
CA PRO A 28 19.03 5.76 1.59
C PRO A 28 18.95 4.23 1.58
N GLY A 29 17.77 3.70 1.31
CA GLY A 29 17.54 2.25 1.22
C GLY A 29 16.10 1.90 0.90
N TRP A 30 15.85 0.62 0.65
CA TRP A 30 14.53 0.07 0.42
C TRP A 30 14.17 -0.95 1.49
N LEU A 31 12.97 -0.82 2.06
CA LEU A 31 12.37 -1.83 2.91
C LEU A 31 11.33 -2.60 2.10
N PHE A 32 11.60 -3.86 1.81
CA PHE A 32 10.68 -4.72 1.06
C PHE A 32 9.85 -5.57 2.02
N LEU A 33 8.53 -5.46 1.90
CA LEU A 33 7.58 -6.31 2.62
C LEU A 33 6.98 -7.30 1.63
N TYR A 34 7.44 -8.55 1.68
CA TYR A 34 7.03 -9.59 0.73
C TYR A 34 6.19 -10.66 1.41
N THR A 35 5.13 -11.12 0.73
CA THR A 35 4.32 -12.26 1.14
C THR A 35 3.94 -13.13 -0.06
N LYS A 36 3.95 -14.45 0.14
CA LYS A 36 3.48 -15.39 -0.88
C LYS A 36 1.95 -15.34 -0.97
N PRO A 37 1.35 -15.55 -2.16
CA PRO A 37 -0.11 -15.56 -2.31
C PRO A 37 -0.85 -16.48 -1.33
N SER A 38 -0.28 -17.64 -0.99
CA SER A 38 -0.84 -18.59 -0.03
C SER A 38 -0.86 -18.10 1.42
N GLU A 39 0.02 -17.18 1.77
CA GLU A 39 0.21 -16.67 3.15
C GLU A 39 -0.40 -15.28 3.34
N ARG A 40 -0.86 -14.63 2.25
CA ARG A 40 -1.39 -13.26 2.25
C ARG A 40 -2.48 -13.07 3.29
N ALA A 41 -3.49 -13.94 3.33
CA ALA A 41 -4.62 -13.79 4.26
C ALA A 41 -4.15 -13.74 5.73
N THR A 42 -3.12 -14.51 6.07
CA THR A 42 -2.55 -14.57 7.43
C THR A 42 -1.63 -13.39 7.72
N LEU A 43 -0.82 -12.96 6.75
CA LEU A 43 0.18 -11.91 6.94
C LEU A 43 -0.38 -10.50 6.70
N ASN A 44 -1.54 -10.37 6.07
CA ASN A 44 -2.18 -9.09 5.79
C ASN A 44 -2.35 -8.19 7.02
N PRO A 45 -2.86 -8.67 8.18
CA PRO A 45 -2.93 -7.85 9.38
C PRO A 45 -1.57 -7.34 9.86
N LEU A 46 -0.53 -8.17 9.75
CA LEU A 46 0.84 -7.79 10.12
C LEU A 46 1.39 -6.72 9.19
N LEU A 47 1.24 -6.89 7.88
CA LEU A 47 1.65 -5.91 6.88
C LEU A 47 0.91 -4.57 7.07
N SER A 48 -0.41 -4.62 7.31
CA SER A 48 -1.21 -3.42 7.59
C SER A 48 -0.76 -2.71 8.87
N SER A 49 -0.34 -3.47 9.89
CA SER A 49 0.23 -2.92 11.12
C SER A 49 1.56 -2.20 10.84
N TRP A 50 2.48 -2.86 10.13
CA TRP A 50 3.76 -2.27 9.73
C TRP A 50 3.60 -1.01 8.87
N PHE A 51 2.68 -1.03 7.91
CA PHE A 51 2.32 0.14 7.10
C PHE A 51 1.79 1.29 7.97
N SER A 52 0.93 0.97 8.93
CA SER A 52 0.38 1.95 9.88
C SER A 52 1.49 2.53 10.77
N THR A 53 2.43 1.72 11.23
CA THR A 53 3.60 2.18 12.00
C THR A 53 4.51 3.09 11.17
N ALA A 54 4.80 2.72 9.92
CA ALA A 54 5.59 3.53 9.00
C ALA A 54 4.94 4.89 8.75
N THR A 55 3.64 4.90 8.48
CA THR A 55 2.87 6.14 8.26
C THR A 55 2.87 7.03 9.49
N ARG A 56 2.59 6.48 10.68
CA ARG A 56 2.63 7.25 11.94
C ARG A 56 4.02 7.80 12.23
N SER A 57 5.06 7.02 11.97
CA SER A 57 6.45 7.48 12.13
C SER A 57 6.76 8.66 11.21
N LEU A 58 6.31 8.59 9.95
CA LEU A 58 6.47 9.66 8.98
C LEU A 58 5.76 10.95 9.40
N LEU A 59 4.50 10.85 9.85
CA LEU A 59 3.71 12.01 10.30
C LEU A 59 4.27 12.66 11.57
N ASN A 60 5.10 11.93 12.33
CA ASN A 60 5.81 12.46 13.50
C ASN A 60 7.17 13.12 13.15
N LEU A 61 7.61 13.09 11.89
CA LEU A 61 8.82 13.80 11.48
C LEU A 61 8.60 15.31 11.43
N THR A 62 9.69 16.07 11.42
CA THR A 62 9.62 17.50 11.10
C THR A 62 9.25 17.69 9.62
N PRO A 63 8.37 18.65 9.30
CA PRO A 63 8.04 18.99 7.92
C PRO A 63 9.27 19.29 7.08
N ASP A 64 9.38 18.64 5.92
CA ASP A 64 10.56 18.75 5.05
C ASP A 64 10.13 18.45 3.61
N LEU A 65 10.14 19.48 2.77
CA LEU A 65 9.74 19.38 1.35
C LEU A 65 10.86 18.83 0.46
N GLN A 66 12.06 18.62 0.97
CA GLN A 66 13.16 17.97 0.24
C GLN A 66 13.22 16.47 0.53
N ARG A 67 12.71 16.03 1.68
CA ARG A 67 12.56 14.61 2.00
C ARG A 67 11.64 13.91 1.01
N ARG A 68 12.00 12.69 0.61
CA ARG A 68 11.20 11.81 -0.24
C ARG A 68 11.20 10.40 0.37
N ILE A 69 10.09 10.00 0.97
CA ILE A 69 9.87 8.63 1.44
C ILE A 69 8.78 8.02 0.60
N TRP A 70 9.13 6.97 -0.14
CA TRP A 70 8.23 6.31 -1.09
C TRP A 70 7.49 5.15 -0.44
N PHE A 71 6.17 5.20 -0.50
CA PHE A 71 5.27 4.10 -0.19
C PHE A 71 4.80 3.51 -1.51
N VAL A 72 5.34 2.36 -1.88
CA VAL A 72 5.00 1.65 -3.11
C VAL A 72 4.12 0.46 -2.76
N ILE A 73 2.90 0.46 -3.29
CA ILE A 73 1.93 -0.61 -3.12
C ILE A 73 1.56 -1.13 -4.51
N ASP A 74 2.06 -2.32 -4.84
CA ASP A 74 1.89 -2.98 -6.14
C ASP A 74 0.47 -3.51 -6.36
N GLU A 75 -0.25 -3.82 -5.28
CA GLU A 75 -1.66 -4.19 -5.37
C GLU A 75 -2.40 -3.82 -4.08
N LEU A 76 -3.03 -2.64 -4.09
CA LEU A 76 -3.77 -2.14 -2.93
C LEU A 76 -4.89 -3.09 -2.45
N PRO A 77 -5.61 -3.81 -3.34
CA PRO A 77 -6.62 -4.79 -2.94
C PRO A 77 -6.15 -5.98 -2.11
N ILE A 78 -4.84 -6.26 -2.07
CA ILE A 78 -4.32 -7.33 -1.22
C ILE A 78 -4.53 -7.00 0.26
N PHE A 79 -4.51 -5.71 0.63
CA PHE A 79 -4.60 -5.28 2.01
C PHE A 79 -6.07 -5.16 2.45
N GLN A 80 -6.35 -5.55 3.70
CA GLN A 80 -7.54 -5.03 4.38
C GLN A 80 -7.45 -3.50 4.43
N LYS A 81 -8.61 -2.80 4.44
CA LYS A 81 -8.70 -1.33 4.44
C LYS A 81 -7.60 -0.69 5.29
N LEU A 82 -6.60 -0.08 4.63
CA LEU A 82 -5.48 0.55 5.30
C LEU A 82 -5.94 1.89 5.88
N GLN A 83 -6.31 1.91 7.16
CA GLN A 83 -6.79 3.13 7.82
C GLN A 83 -5.78 4.28 7.72
N ALA A 84 -4.48 3.96 7.79
CA ALA A 84 -3.42 4.96 7.71
C ALA A 84 -3.21 5.54 6.29
N LEU A 85 -3.77 4.92 5.24
CA LEU A 85 -3.57 5.36 3.86
C LEU A 85 -4.17 6.75 3.62
N ASP A 86 -5.32 7.04 4.20
CA ASP A 86 -5.99 8.34 4.05
C ASP A 86 -5.13 9.47 4.64
N SER A 87 -4.63 9.28 5.86
CA SER A 87 -3.70 10.22 6.49
C SER A 87 -2.39 10.37 5.71
N LEU A 88 -1.86 9.27 5.15
CA LEU A 88 -0.66 9.32 4.32
C LEU A 88 -0.85 10.19 3.07
N ILE A 89 -1.97 10.01 2.37
CA ILE A 89 -2.28 10.70 1.12
C ILE A 89 -2.59 12.18 1.38
N THR A 90 -3.38 12.45 2.43
CA THR A 90 -3.89 13.79 2.74
C THR A 90 -2.84 14.66 3.43
N GLU A 91 -2.13 14.13 4.43
CA GLU A 91 -1.21 14.92 5.28
C GLU A 91 0.27 14.63 5.01
N GLY A 92 0.59 13.41 4.56
CA GLY A 92 1.96 12.93 4.44
C GLY A 92 2.85 13.78 3.52
N ARG A 93 2.26 14.48 2.54
CA ARG A 93 2.97 15.37 1.61
C ARG A 93 3.82 16.42 2.32
N LYS A 94 3.33 16.97 3.44
CA LYS A 94 4.04 17.97 4.25
C LYS A 94 5.35 17.41 4.84
N TYR A 95 5.40 16.10 5.06
CA TYR A 95 6.51 15.38 5.69
C TYR A 95 7.40 14.65 4.67
N GLY A 96 7.16 14.84 3.37
CA GLY A 96 7.94 14.23 2.29
C GLY A 96 7.41 12.87 1.81
N ALA A 97 6.17 12.49 2.14
CA ALA A 97 5.55 11.26 1.65
C ALA A 97 5.33 11.32 0.13
N CYS A 98 5.69 10.23 -0.55
CA CYS A 98 5.32 9.95 -1.92
C CYS A 98 4.63 8.58 -1.96
N ALA A 99 3.51 8.47 -2.66
CA ALA A 99 2.76 7.21 -2.77
C ALA A 99 2.66 6.80 -4.24
N LEU A 100 3.02 5.55 -4.53
CA LEU A 100 2.77 4.88 -5.80
C LEU A 100 1.83 3.71 -5.53
N LEU A 101 0.58 3.84 -5.98
CA LEU A 101 -0.48 2.87 -5.74
C LEU A 101 -0.88 2.24 -7.07
N ALA A 102 -0.74 0.93 -7.18
CA ALA A 102 -1.24 0.17 -8.32
C ALA A 102 -2.63 -0.42 -7.99
N LEU A 103 -3.56 -0.15 -8.90
CA LEU A 103 -4.97 -0.55 -8.84
C LEU A 103 -5.33 -1.21 -10.16
N GLN A 104 -6.09 -2.31 -10.12
CA GLN A 104 -6.58 -2.92 -11.36
C GLN A 104 -7.84 -2.21 -11.88
N SER A 105 -8.68 -1.68 -10.98
CA SER A 105 -9.88 -0.93 -11.34
C SER A 105 -10.30 0.02 -10.21
N SER A 106 -11.02 1.09 -10.56
CA SER A 106 -11.66 1.98 -9.57
C SER A 106 -12.76 1.27 -8.77
N ALA A 107 -13.47 0.32 -9.39
CA ALA A 107 -14.51 -0.45 -8.72
C ALA A 107 -13.97 -1.27 -7.53
N GLN A 108 -12.80 -1.90 -7.68
CA GLN A 108 -12.14 -2.60 -6.57
C GLN A 108 -11.75 -1.65 -5.43
N LEU A 109 -11.31 -0.43 -5.76
CA LEU A 109 -10.98 0.56 -4.74
C LEU A 109 -12.25 0.95 -3.95
N GLU A 110 -13.35 1.20 -4.65
CA GLU A 110 -14.66 1.52 -4.05
C GLU A 110 -15.20 0.38 -3.18
N GLU A 111 -14.95 -0.88 -3.54
CA GLU A 111 -15.32 -2.05 -2.74
C GLU A 111 -14.57 -2.09 -1.39
N ILE A 112 -13.30 -1.71 -1.36
CA ILE A 112 -12.46 -1.79 -0.15
C ILE A 112 -12.62 -0.55 0.75
N TYR A 113 -12.59 0.64 0.15
CA TYR A 113 -12.55 1.91 0.89
C TYR A 113 -13.92 2.59 0.97
N GLY A 114 -14.88 2.17 0.15
CA GLY A 114 -16.15 2.87 -0.05
C GLY A 114 -16.01 3.98 -1.11
N ARG A 115 -17.15 4.44 -1.64
CA ARG A 115 -17.19 5.40 -2.75
C ARG A 115 -16.49 6.73 -2.44
N ALA A 116 -16.86 7.38 -1.34
CA ALA A 116 -16.32 8.72 -1.02
C ALA A 116 -14.79 8.72 -0.77
N PRO A 117 -14.23 7.83 0.09
CA PRO A 117 -12.78 7.79 0.29
C PRO A 117 -12.01 7.40 -0.96
N SER A 118 -12.58 6.53 -1.81
CA SER A 118 -11.96 6.15 -3.08
C SER A 118 -11.81 7.33 -4.03
N GLN A 119 -12.83 8.19 -4.10
CA GLN A 119 -12.76 9.42 -4.90
C GLN A 119 -11.72 10.39 -4.34
N THR A 120 -11.58 10.50 -3.02
CA THR A 120 -10.51 11.32 -2.40
C THR A 120 -9.12 10.77 -2.71
N ILE A 121 -8.92 9.46 -2.60
CA ILE A 121 -7.66 8.78 -2.91
C ILE A 121 -7.29 9.03 -4.39
N LEU A 122 -8.21 8.74 -5.31
CA LEU A 122 -8.00 8.92 -6.74
C LEU A 122 -7.76 10.38 -7.11
N GLY A 123 -8.56 11.31 -6.56
CA GLY A 123 -8.42 12.75 -6.80
C GLY A 123 -7.14 13.33 -6.23
N SER A 124 -6.60 12.72 -5.17
CA SER A 124 -5.32 13.14 -4.59
C SER A 124 -4.13 12.67 -5.43
N LEU A 125 -4.22 11.60 -6.22
CA LEU A 125 -3.12 11.13 -7.06
C LEU A 125 -2.87 12.09 -8.24
N ARG A 126 -1.72 12.77 -8.23
CA ARG A 126 -1.41 13.83 -9.22
C ARG A 126 -1.13 13.33 -10.64
N HIS A 127 -0.63 12.09 -10.78
CA HIS A 127 -0.26 11.51 -12.08
C HIS A 127 -0.86 10.10 -12.21
N PRO A 128 -2.15 9.98 -12.57
CA PRO A 128 -2.75 8.68 -12.83
C PRO A 128 -2.15 8.10 -14.12
N ALA A 129 -1.49 6.94 -14.01
CA ALA A 129 -1.07 6.15 -15.16
C ALA A 129 -2.07 5.01 -15.36
N HIS A 130 -2.76 4.99 -16.50
CA HIS A 130 -3.71 3.93 -16.83
C HIS A 130 -3.05 2.87 -17.70
N LEU A 131 -2.62 1.76 -17.09
CA LEU A 131 -2.12 0.60 -17.81
C LEU A 131 -3.27 -0.38 -18.06
N CYS A 132 -3.95 -0.26 -19.19
CA CYS A 132 -4.99 -1.20 -19.59
C CYS A 132 -4.36 -2.50 -20.10
N ARG A 133 -4.50 -3.59 -19.34
CA ARG A 133 -4.24 -4.94 -19.87
C ARG A 133 -5.30 -5.23 -20.94
N ALA A 134 -4.89 -5.34 -22.20
CA ALA A 134 -5.79 -5.69 -23.29
C ALA A 134 -6.51 -7.02 -22.96
N ARG A 135 -7.85 -7.04 -23.02
CA ARG A 135 -8.60 -8.30 -23.04
C ARG A 135 -8.23 -9.03 -24.34
N PRO A 136 -7.96 -10.34 -24.35
CA PRO A 136 -7.83 -11.08 -25.59
C PRO A 136 -9.15 -10.96 -26.36
N ARG A 137 -9.10 -10.28 -27.51
CA ARG A 137 -10.25 -10.10 -28.40
C ARG A 137 -10.51 -11.44 -29.07
N ASN A 138 -11.48 -12.20 -28.57
CA ASN A 138 -11.90 -13.45 -29.18
C ASN A 138 -12.56 -13.14 -30.54
N ARG A 139 -11.82 -13.35 -31.63
CA ARG A 139 -12.17 -12.93 -33.00
C ARG A 139 -13.06 -13.96 -33.70
N SER A 140 -14.13 -14.44 -33.05
CA SER A 140 -14.99 -15.49 -33.62
C SER A 140 -16.50 -15.24 -33.52
N LYS A 141 -16.96 -14.03 -33.14
CA LYS A 141 -18.41 -13.72 -33.09
C LYS A 141 -18.85 -12.43 -33.80
N ASP A 142 -17.95 -11.71 -34.46
CA ASP A 142 -18.28 -10.46 -35.16
C ASP A 142 -18.23 -10.64 -36.69
N LEU A 143 -19.08 -11.50 -37.24
CA LEU A 143 -19.44 -11.47 -38.66
C LEU A 143 -20.96 -11.34 -38.76
N PRO A 144 -21.50 -10.16 -39.10
CA PRO A 144 -22.90 -10.05 -39.48
C PRO A 144 -23.07 -10.70 -40.86
N LEU A 145 -23.90 -11.75 -40.95
CA LEU A 145 -24.29 -12.36 -42.21
C LEU A 145 -25.07 -11.35 -43.06
N PRO A 146 -24.68 -11.08 -44.31
CA PRO A 146 -25.38 -10.13 -45.15
C PRO A 146 -26.63 -10.78 -45.78
N TRP A 147 -27.80 -10.34 -45.30
CA TRP A 147 -29.11 -10.29 -45.97
C TRP A 147 -29.82 -11.61 -46.35
N ARG A 148 -31.04 -11.80 -45.81
CA ARG A 148 -32.14 -12.52 -46.48
C ARG A 148 -32.77 -11.57 -47.51
N ASN A 149 -32.69 -11.94 -48.79
CA ASN A 149 -33.82 -12.28 -49.66
C ASN A 149 -33.29 -12.94 -50.93
#